data_AF-A0A260ZVJ5-F1
#
_entry.id   AF-A0A260ZVJ5-F1
#
_cell.length_a   1.000
_cell.length_b   1.000
_cell.length_c   1.000
_cell.angle_alpha   90.00
_cell.angle_beta   90.00
_cell.angle_gamma   90.00
#
_symmetry.space_group_name_H-M   'P 1'
#
loop_
_entity.id
_entity.type
_entity.pdbx_description
1 polymer ?
#
loop_
_entity_poly.entity_id
_entity_poly.type
_entity_poly.pdbx_seq_one_letter_code
_entity_poly.pdbx_strand_id
1 'polypeptide(L)'
;MTANFNVLLFILLSFALTLTAQEFSCPTAPITKDAGLTGVLPAGAKGQVQVPANTTCTYTFQIPKGFALRVDTTADYEVSMENSINFDNIFISPPAVNVVDYAMNTEVPFEIVSKTGDLAFITKYSYIDLSNYKQVIIPTGTHLNTTLDSNKYYTVKASNDNDQVNLQYGSRQSSVADLTLSEVFMFDGNDIFNSKYIGRVPSVYEKQNLFYSTSNTVTLVNLYGNPSSSLFLGNDASVIKTLNNYGVLVMDSDKEYDDWMYLLKGATVVTDSWYTVICKDCTTFSIDYMLFDTDKDYSNANGFVEVQGMTPSHKLQTMLHYQYSSSNNQSFPQIIPAPMATFHLYNSSFHFKLRPGTLQKDFDTSSGATRYVSSPQLWNPDAKSSFDYTFSDFNKNFNFSINLQSLKLENDGDSLNVEVGTADGDNSLDKKYTKTSLENQQIAGIGSYLKLVYTGTKNSTVLLNFEMIDMTETTVSMETTTKESVSSLPLWVLIVMTLFVM
;
A
#
# COMPACT_ATOMS: atom_id res chain seq x y z
N MET A 1 61.59 32.85 82.19
CA MET A 1 60.39 33.71 82.34
C MET A 1 59.36 33.21 81.34
N THR A 2 58.07 33.16 81.75
CA THR A 2 56.84 32.98 80.93
C THR A 2 56.80 31.84 79.89
N ALA A 3 55.77 31.01 79.71
CA ALA A 3 54.62 30.53 80.49
C ALA A 3 53.71 29.79 79.48
N ASN A 4 53.52 28.48 79.68
CA ASN A 4 52.32 27.68 79.46
C ASN A 4 51.28 27.97 78.32
N PHE A 5 51.08 26.90 77.53
CA PHE A 5 49.80 26.20 77.22
C PHE A 5 48.76 26.75 76.21
N ASN A 6 48.59 25.90 75.17
CA ASN A 6 47.34 25.28 74.68
C ASN A 6 46.49 25.82 73.50
N VAL A 7 46.27 24.88 72.58
CA VAL A 7 45.09 24.64 71.71
C VAL A 7 44.76 25.66 70.62
N LEU A 8 45.12 25.29 69.37
CA LEU A 8 44.22 25.32 68.20
C LEU A 8 44.75 24.27 67.20
N LEU A 9 44.28 23.03 67.29
CA LEU A 9 43.07 22.52 66.63
C LEU A 9 43.19 22.44 65.10
N PHE A 10 43.32 21.19 64.64
CA PHE A 10 42.79 20.68 63.38
C PHE A 10 41.95 21.67 62.55
N ILE A 11 42.57 22.29 61.53
CA ILE A 11 41.88 22.65 60.31
C ILE A 11 42.62 21.93 59.19
N LEU A 12 42.07 20.79 58.78
CA LEU A 12 42.54 20.08 57.60
C LEU A 12 42.54 21.05 56.44
N LEU A 13 43.66 21.17 55.74
CA LEU A 13 43.71 21.77 54.40
C LEU A 13 43.14 20.79 53.34
N SER A 14 42.10 20.04 53.71
CA SER A 14 41.19 19.42 52.76
C SER A 14 40.20 20.48 52.32
N PHE A 15 40.65 21.35 51.42
CA PHE A 15 39.77 21.89 50.38
C PHE A 15 39.34 20.71 49.49
N ALA A 16 38.52 19.83 50.07
CA ALA A 16 37.64 19.00 49.30
C ALA A 16 36.77 19.98 48.53
N LEU A 17 37.03 20.13 47.23
CA LEU A 17 35.97 20.55 46.34
C LEU A 17 34.88 19.49 46.49
N THR A 18 33.91 19.78 47.36
CA THR A 18 32.57 19.22 47.25
C THR A 18 31.98 19.79 45.97
N LEU A 19 32.43 19.24 44.84
CA LEU A 19 31.54 18.93 43.74
C LEU A 19 30.40 18.16 44.40
N THR A 20 29.34 18.90 44.73
CA THR A 20 28.08 18.31 45.15
C THR A 20 27.61 17.51 43.95
N ALA A 21 27.93 16.22 43.93
CA ALA A 21 27.33 15.27 43.03
C ALA A 21 25.82 15.47 43.18
N GLN A 22 25.18 15.94 42.10
CA GLN A 22 23.80 16.38 42.18
C GLN A 22 22.95 15.16 42.50
N GLU A 23 22.38 15.14 43.70
CA GLU A 23 21.71 13.98 44.25
C GLU A 23 20.55 13.57 43.35
N PHE A 24 20.60 12.34 42.84
CA PHE A 24 19.57 11.84 41.93
C PHE A 24 18.25 11.72 42.70
N SER A 25 17.26 12.51 42.28
CA SER A 25 15.94 12.55 42.89
C SER A 25 14.85 12.28 41.86
N CYS A 26 13.97 11.34 42.16
CA CYS A 26 12.76 11.10 41.37
C CYS A 26 11.72 12.17 41.68
N PRO A 27 11.12 12.82 40.66
CA PRO A 27 10.02 13.73 40.90
C PRO A 27 8.77 12.96 41.34
N THR A 28 7.94 13.63 42.12
CA THR A 28 6.61 13.14 42.51
C THR A 28 5.47 13.92 41.86
N ALA A 29 5.78 15.07 41.26
CA ALA A 29 4.84 15.93 40.55
C ALA A 29 5.00 15.76 39.03
N PRO A 30 3.89 15.74 38.25
CA PRO A 30 3.96 15.75 36.80
C PRO A 30 4.63 17.02 36.26
N ILE A 31 5.36 16.86 35.15
CA ILE A 31 5.89 17.97 34.37
C ILE A 31 4.77 18.49 33.47
N THR A 32 4.56 19.81 33.47
CA THR A 32 3.52 20.49 32.68
C THR A 32 4.11 21.67 31.92
N LYS A 33 3.48 22.07 30.81
CA LYS A 33 3.95 23.25 30.03
C LYS A 33 3.99 24.55 30.85
N ASP A 34 3.17 24.64 31.90
CA ASP A 34 3.02 25.84 32.72
C ASP A 34 4.17 25.99 33.74
N ALA A 35 4.86 24.89 34.05
CA ALA A 35 6.13 24.93 34.77
C ALA A 35 7.31 25.36 33.87
N GLY A 36 7.15 25.27 32.55
CA GLY A 36 8.11 25.73 31.55
C GLY A 36 7.96 25.00 30.21
N LEU A 37 8.22 25.71 29.11
CA LEU A 37 8.21 25.10 27.76
C LEU A 37 9.41 24.18 27.51
N THR A 38 10.48 24.27 28.29
CA THR A 38 11.70 23.49 28.13
C THR A 38 12.32 23.14 29.46
N GLY A 39 12.99 21.98 29.57
CA GLY A 39 13.75 21.62 30.76
C GLY A 39 14.71 20.46 30.54
N VAL A 40 15.24 19.94 31.65
CA VAL A 40 16.24 18.86 31.68
C VAL A 40 15.87 17.86 32.77
N LEU A 41 16.09 16.57 32.50
CA LEU A 41 16.02 15.46 33.43
C LEU A 41 17.43 14.88 33.64
N PRO A 42 17.90 14.68 34.90
CA PRO A 42 17.30 15.18 36.14
C PRO A 42 17.25 16.71 36.20
N ALA A 43 16.35 17.26 37.01
CA ALA A 43 16.09 18.71 37.07
C ALA A 43 17.35 19.51 37.43
N GLY A 44 17.76 20.42 36.54
CA GLY A 44 18.94 21.28 36.73
C GLY A 44 20.29 20.66 36.36
N ALA A 45 20.32 19.39 35.90
CA ALA A 45 21.53 18.74 35.43
C ALA A 45 22.19 19.47 34.24
N LYS A 46 23.52 19.43 34.17
CA LYS A 46 24.32 20.04 33.08
C LYS A 46 25.06 19.01 32.21
N GLY A 47 24.97 17.73 32.56
CA GLY A 47 25.55 16.59 31.87
C GLY A 47 24.88 15.31 32.38
N GLN A 48 25.34 14.14 31.95
CA GLN A 48 24.80 12.85 32.42
C GLN A 48 24.93 12.74 33.95
N VAL A 49 23.87 12.23 34.59
CA VAL A 49 23.80 11.96 36.02
C VAL A 49 23.71 10.45 36.24
N GLN A 50 24.54 9.94 37.13
CA GLN A 50 24.54 8.54 37.55
C GLN A 50 23.25 8.21 38.31
N VAL A 51 22.55 7.15 37.93
CA VAL A 51 21.34 6.68 38.61
C VAL A 51 21.70 5.56 39.60
N PRO A 52 21.43 5.72 40.91
CA PRO A 52 21.81 4.74 41.92
C PRO A 52 21.26 3.34 41.64
N ALA A 53 22.00 2.31 42.08
CA ALA A 53 21.56 0.92 42.01
C ALA A 53 20.21 0.69 42.70
N ASN A 54 19.42 -0.25 42.18
CA ASN A 54 18.06 -0.59 42.61
C ASN A 54 17.04 0.58 42.54
N THR A 55 17.22 1.52 41.62
CA THR A 55 16.31 2.64 41.39
C THR A 55 15.33 2.34 40.26
N THR A 56 14.04 2.62 40.49
CA THR A 56 13.03 2.76 39.44
C THR A 56 12.43 4.15 39.57
N CYS A 57 12.41 4.90 38.46
CA CYS A 57 12.07 6.32 38.43
C CYS A 57 11.18 6.62 37.24
N THR A 58 10.08 7.35 37.44
CA THR A 58 9.18 7.74 36.34
C THR A 58 8.95 9.25 36.37
N TYR A 59 9.32 9.92 35.29
CA TYR A 59 9.01 11.33 35.05
C TYR A 59 7.72 11.37 34.21
N THR A 60 6.60 11.74 34.81
CA THR A 60 5.32 11.85 34.09
C THR A 60 5.18 13.22 33.45
N PHE A 61 5.05 13.28 32.14
CA PHE A 61 4.72 14.51 31.40
C PHE A 61 3.21 14.58 31.14
N GLN A 62 2.62 15.75 31.36
CA GLN A 62 1.29 16.08 30.87
C GLN A 62 1.41 16.93 29.61
N ILE A 63 0.82 16.46 28.51
CA ILE A 63 0.83 17.14 27.22
C ILE A 63 -0.57 17.70 26.94
N PRO A 64 -0.75 19.03 26.95
CA PRO A 64 -2.04 19.63 26.62
C PRO A 64 -2.32 19.54 25.12
N LYS A 65 -3.60 19.57 24.76
CA LYS A 65 -4.08 19.63 23.37
C LYS A 65 -3.38 20.75 22.59
N GLY A 66 -2.98 20.44 21.36
CA GLY A 66 -2.23 21.35 20.48
C GLY A 66 -0.73 21.45 20.77
N PHE A 67 -0.19 20.61 21.67
CA PHE A 67 1.24 20.48 21.88
C PHE A 67 1.71 19.05 21.58
N ALA A 68 2.99 18.92 21.21
CA ALA A 68 3.75 17.69 21.31
C ALA A 68 4.89 17.88 22.33
N LEU A 69 5.37 16.79 22.90
CA LEU A 69 6.61 16.76 23.67
C LEU A 69 7.72 16.22 22.78
N ARG A 70 8.84 16.94 22.67
CA ARG A 70 10.11 16.41 22.14
C ARG A 70 11.04 16.13 23.32
N VAL A 71 11.66 14.96 23.32
CA VAL A 71 12.78 14.61 24.19
C VAL A 71 14.06 14.43 23.38
N ASP A 72 15.20 14.61 24.04
CA ASP A 72 16.53 14.57 23.45
C ASP A 72 17.47 13.97 24.50
N THR A 73 17.71 12.66 24.38
CA THR A 73 18.30 11.81 25.41
C THR A 73 19.73 11.42 25.06
N THR A 74 20.64 11.63 26.00
CA THR A 74 21.98 11.04 25.99
C THR A 74 22.12 10.12 27.18
N ALA A 75 22.44 8.85 26.95
CA ALA A 75 22.53 7.83 27.98
C ALA A 75 23.62 6.80 27.69
N ASP A 76 24.29 6.35 28.74
CA ASP A 76 25.33 5.33 28.72
C ASP A 76 25.01 4.31 29.82
N TYR A 77 24.86 3.04 29.42
CA TYR A 77 24.58 1.89 30.29
C TYR A 77 24.80 0.57 29.54
N GLU A 78 25.11 -0.50 30.25
CA GLU A 78 25.17 -1.84 29.63
C GLU A 78 23.75 -2.37 29.35
N VAL A 79 23.53 -2.85 28.12
CA VAL A 79 22.26 -3.52 27.73
C VAL A 79 22.16 -4.88 28.41
N SER A 80 21.63 -4.87 29.63
CA SER A 80 21.12 -6.04 30.33
C SER A 80 19.59 -5.95 30.42
N MET A 81 18.91 -7.04 30.75
CA MET A 81 17.47 -6.99 31.08
C MET A 81 17.16 -6.22 32.37
N GLU A 82 18.20 -5.73 33.05
CA GLU A 82 18.11 -5.11 34.37
C GLU A 82 18.15 -3.58 34.32
N ASN A 83 18.70 -2.98 33.25
CA ASN A 83 18.77 -1.53 33.06
C ASN A 83 17.97 -1.09 31.83
N SER A 84 17.15 -0.04 31.95
CA SER A 84 16.37 0.48 30.84
C SER A 84 16.05 1.97 30.97
N ILE A 85 15.88 2.62 29.81
CA ILE A 85 15.20 3.90 29.68
C ILE A 85 14.07 3.72 28.67
N ASN A 86 12.84 4.00 29.08
CA ASN A 86 11.65 3.93 28.23
C ASN A 86 11.01 5.32 28.14
N PHE A 87 10.65 5.78 26.94
CA PHE A 87 9.86 6.98 26.72
C PHE A 87 8.54 6.63 26.05
N ASP A 88 7.42 7.00 26.67
CA ASP A 88 6.09 6.46 26.36
C ASP A 88 6.09 4.92 26.48
N ASN A 89 6.34 4.22 25.36
CA ASN A 89 6.51 2.77 25.29
C ASN A 89 7.73 2.36 24.43
N ILE A 90 8.67 3.29 24.21
CA ILE A 90 9.82 3.13 23.32
C ILE A 90 11.11 2.99 24.15
N PHE A 91 11.82 1.89 23.96
CA PHE A 91 13.11 1.64 24.59
C PHE A 91 14.22 2.48 23.92
N ILE A 92 14.91 3.30 24.69
CA ILE A 92 16.03 4.12 24.22
C ILE A 92 17.32 3.31 24.32
N SER A 93 17.70 2.64 23.23
CA SER A 93 18.90 1.77 23.23
C SER A 93 20.20 2.56 23.43
N PRO A 94 21.10 2.11 24.34
CA PRO A 94 22.42 2.70 24.51
C PRO A 94 23.44 2.11 23.51
N PRO A 95 24.61 2.77 23.32
CA PRO A 95 24.91 4.12 23.79
C PRO A 95 24.05 5.16 23.04
N ALA A 96 23.27 5.94 23.78
CA ALA A 96 22.35 6.91 23.23
C ALA A 96 23.05 8.27 23.21
N VAL A 97 23.17 8.89 22.03
CA VAL A 97 23.85 10.19 21.86
C VAL A 97 22.88 11.14 21.16
N ASN A 98 22.26 12.04 21.94
CA ASN A 98 21.19 12.95 21.48
C ASN A 98 20.08 12.24 20.69
N VAL A 99 19.60 11.09 21.19
CA VAL A 99 18.47 10.36 20.62
C VAL A 99 17.22 11.21 20.79
N VAL A 100 16.65 11.65 19.67
CA VAL A 100 15.47 12.52 19.62
C VAL A 100 14.22 11.66 19.47
N ASP A 101 13.22 11.90 20.31
CA ASP A 101 11.94 11.22 20.23
C ASP A 101 10.79 12.18 20.57
N TYR A 102 9.56 11.85 20.14
CA TYR A 102 8.39 12.73 20.27
C TYR A 102 7.16 11.98 20.82
N ALA A 103 6.33 12.66 21.60
CA ALA A 103 5.06 12.11 22.07
C ALA A 103 3.90 13.12 21.96
N MET A 104 2.70 12.58 21.75
CA MET A 104 1.45 13.34 21.59
C MET A 104 0.30 12.82 22.46
N ASN A 105 0.55 11.82 23.30
CA ASN A 105 -0.44 11.34 24.27
C ASN A 105 -0.62 12.36 25.42
N THR A 106 -1.80 12.45 26.03
CA THR A 106 -2.08 13.47 27.06
C THR A 106 -1.27 13.28 28.34
N GLU A 107 -0.88 12.05 28.64
CA GLU A 107 0.03 11.68 29.72
C GLU A 107 1.08 10.73 29.16
N VAL A 108 2.36 11.00 29.43
CA VAL A 108 3.50 10.26 28.87
C VAL A 108 4.52 9.98 29.98
N PRO A 109 4.81 8.70 30.29
CA PRO A 109 5.91 8.36 31.17
C PRO A 109 7.27 8.48 30.45
N PHE A 110 8.28 8.93 31.18
CA PHE A 110 9.68 8.67 30.89
C PHE A 110 10.24 7.86 32.07
N GLU A 111 10.37 6.56 31.88
CA GLU A 111 10.77 5.59 32.90
C GLU A 111 12.26 5.27 32.81
N ILE A 112 12.88 5.10 33.97
CA ILE A 112 14.28 4.74 34.13
C ILE A 112 14.38 3.63 35.17
N VAL A 113 15.03 2.54 34.80
CA VAL A 113 15.34 1.42 35.69
C VAL A 113 16.86 1.26 35.73
N SER A 114 17.45 1.38 36.91
CA SER A 114 18.87 1.14 37.17
C SER A 114 18.99 0.10 38.29
N LYS A 115 19.38 -1.13 37.96
CA LYS A 115 19.59 -2.21 38.94
C LYS A 115 21.03 -2.26 39.42
N THR A 116 21.98 -2.23 38.50
CA THR A 116 23.42 -2.31 38.79
C THR A 116 24.00 -0.98 39.28
N GLY A 117 23.40 0.15 38.91
CA GLY A 117 23.89 1.50 39.23
C GLY A 117 24.89 2.09 38.22
N ASP A 118 25.13 1.40 37.09
CA ASP A 118 26.02 1.88 36.01
C ASP A 118 25.33 2.87 35.03
N LEU A 119 23.99 2.96 35.05
CA LEU A 119 23.24 3.82 34.16
C LEU A 119 23.46 5.30 34.44
N ALA A 120 23.94 6.04 33.43
CA ALA A 120 24.10 7.49 33.46
C ALA A 120 23.39 8.16 32.29
N PHE A 121 22.48 9.12 32.56
CA PHE A 121 21.69 9.78 31.52
C PHE A 121 21.49 11.28 31.73
N ILE A 122 21.16 11.97 30.65
CA ILE A 122 20.58 13.31 30.64
C ILE A 122 19.55 13.40 29.50
N THR A 123 18.37 13.91 29.79
CA THR A 123 17.33 14.15 28.78
C THR A 123 16.90 15.60 28.79
N LYS A 124 17.03 16.30 27.67
CA LYS A 124 16.40 17.61 27.48
C LYS A 124 15.00 17.40 26.95
N TYR A 125 14.05 18.23 27.35
CA TYR A 125 12.69 18.19 26.82
C TYR A 125 12.20 19.57 26.39
N SER A 126 11.27 19.59 25.43
CA SER A 126 10.60 20.80 24.97
C SER A 126 9.16 20.53 24.53
N TYR A 127 8.23 21.35 25.00
CA TYR A 127 6.86 21.42 24.50
C TYR A 127 6.84 22.21 23.18
N ILE A 128 6.40 21.56 22.10
CA ILE A 128 6.28 22.13 20.76
C ILE A 128 4.83 22.53 20.55
N ASP A 129 4.60 23.82 20.28
CA ASP A 129 3.29 24.35 19.91
C ASP A 129 2.94 23.99 18.46
N LEU A 130 1.81 23.30 18.27
CA LEU A 130 1.31 22.86 16.97
C LEU A 130 0.17 23.75 16.45
N SER A 131 -0.23 24.79 17.17
CA SER A 131 -1.37 25.67 16.84
C SER A 131 -1.28 26.33 15.45
N ASN A 132 -0.07 26.44 14.90
CA ASN A 132 0.19 26.99 13.56
C ASN A 132 0.24 25.92 12.44
N TYR A 133 0.03 24.64 12.76
CA TYR A 133 0.02 23.57 11.75
C TYR A 133 -1.21 23.68 10.86
N LYS A 134 -1.01 23.47 9.55
CA LYS A 134 -2.07 23.57 8.55
C LYS A 134 -2.68 22.21 8.24
N GLN A 135 -4.01 22.14 8.23
CA GLN A 135 -4.73 20.97 7.75
C GLN A 135 -4.58 20.82 6.22
N VAL A 136 -4.38 19.60 5.77
CA VAL A 136 -4.55 19.17 4.37
C VAL A 136 -5.62 18.08 4.35
N ILE A 137 -6.73 18.30 3.66
CA ILE A 137 -7.79 17.30 3.55
C ILE A 137 -7.54 16.45 2.28
N ILE A 138 -7.53 15.13 2.45
CA ILE A 138 -7.37 14.14 1.38
C ILE A 138 -8.64 13.31 1.31
N PRO A 139 -9.33 13.18 0.16
CA PRO A 139 -10.49 12.30 0.06
C PRO A 139 -10.06 10.83 0.04
N THR A 140 -10.94 9.93 0.48
CA THR A 140 -10.79 8.49 0.27
C THR A 140 -10.60 8.15 -1.21
N GLY A 141 -9.86 7.09 -1.47
CA GLY A 141 -9.34 6.71 -2.78
C GLY A 141 -8.08 7.45 -3.23
N THR A 142 -7.74 8.59 -2.61
CA THR A 142 -6.46 9.28 -2.90
C THR A 142 -5.38 8.80 -1.95
N HIS A 143 -4.24 8.35 -2.49
CA HIS A 143 -3.06 8.01 -1.70
C HIS A 143 -2.25 9.27 -1.35
N LEU A 144 -1.47 9.20 -0.27
CA LEU A 144 -0.52 10.23 0.12
C LEU A 144 0.81 9.60 0.55
N ASN A 145 1.91 10.35 0.38
CA ASN A 145 3.21 9.95 0.89
C ASN A 145 3.18 9.94 2.43
N THR A 146 3.82 8.94 3.04
CA THR A 146 4.02 8.88 4.51
C THR A 146 5.10 9.87 4.98
N THR A 147 5.92 10.38 4.05
CA THR A 147 6.71 11.61 4.22
C THR A 147 5.75 12.81 4.24
N LEU A 148 5.28 13.19 5.43
CA LEU A 148 4.35 14.31 5.61
C LEU A 148 5.09 15.65 5.68
N ASP A 149 4.52 16.71 5.10
CA ASP A 149 5.12 18.05 5.13
C ASP A 149 5.23 18.60 6.55
N SER A 150 6.37 19.23 6.86
CA SER A 150 6.56 19.97 8.12
C SER A 150 5.48 21.03 8.33
N ASN A 151 5.04 21.21 9.58
CA ASN A 151 3.99 22.17 9.95
C ASN A 151 2.62 21.94 9.24
N LYS A 152 2.34 20.69 8.83
CA LYS A 152 1.03 20.26 8.36
C LYS A 152 0.56 19.00 9.07
N TYR A 153 -0.75 18.79 9.08
CA TYR A 153 -1.37 17.50 9.37
C TYR A 153 -2.36 17.14 8.26
N TYR A 154 -2.49 15.86 7.98
CA TYR A 154 -3.24 15.34 6.84
C TYR A 154 -4.47 14.59 7.36
N THR A 155 -5.66 15.06 6.97
CA THR A 155 -6.92 14.44 7.35
C THR A 155 -7.49 13.72 6.14
N VAL A 156 -7.45 12.39 6.18
CA VAL A 156 -8.19 11.55 5.24
C VAL A 156 -9.67 11.64 5.60
N LYS A 157 -10.53 11.98 4.63
CA LYS A 157 -11.99 12.10 4.82
C LYS A 157 -12.75 11.15 3.89
N ALA A 158 -13.70 10.41 4.44
CA ALA A 158 -14.60 9.53 3.69
C ALA A 158 -15.51 10.31 2.72
N SER A 159 -15.98 9.63 1.66
CA SER A 159 -16.78 10.25 0.59
C SER A 159 -18.12 10.83 1.06
N ASN A 160 -18.61 10.37 2.21
CA ASN A 160 -19.87 10.81 2.82
C ASN A 160 -19.77 10.78 4.35
N ASP A 161 -20.57 11.62 5.02
CA ASP A 161 -20.45 11.82 6.47
C ASP A 161 -21.00 10.67 7.34
N ASN A 162 -21.62 9.64 6.75
CA ASN A 162 -22.13 8.45 7.45
C ASN A 162 -21.24 7.21 7.29
N ASP A 163 -20.15 7.32 6.51
CA ASP A 163 -19.17 6.24 6.31
C ASP A 163 -17.93 6.51 7.16
N GLN A 164 -17.09 5.49 7.30
CA GLN A 164 -15.86 5.56 8.07
C GLN A 164 -14.65 5.52 7.14
N VAL A 165 -13.49 5.94 7.62
CA VAL A 165 -12.23 5.74 6.90
C VAL A 165 -11.62 4.40 7.32
N ASN A 166 -11.46 3.49 6.36
CA ASN A 166 -10.45 2.43 6.46
C ASN A 166 -9.13 3.03 5.97
N LEU A 167 -8.15 3.16 6.86
CA LEU A 167 -6.80 3.55 6.46
C LEU A 167 -5.94 2.29 6.30
N GLN A 168 -5.11 2.28 5.28
CA GLN A 168 -4.00 1.34 5.12
C GLN A 168 -2.72 2.07 4.72
N TYR A 169 -1.61 1.34 4.81
CA TYR A 169 -0.35 1.73 4.20
C TYR A 169 0.25 0.58 3.38
N GLY A 170 1.08 0.93 2.42
CA GLY A 170 1.94 0.01 1.69
C GLY A 170 3.37 0.53 1.66
N SER A 171 4.35 -0.36 1.82
CA SER A 171 5.77 -0.05 1.65
C SER A 171 6.26 -0.52 0.29
N ARG A 172 7.36 0.06 -0.20
CA ARG A 172 8.04 -0.46 -1.41
C ARG A 172 8.60 -1.84 -1.14
N GLN A 173 8.62 -2.72 -2.16
CA GLN A 173 9.28 -4.02 -2.03
C GLN A 173 10.77 -3.82 -1.75
N SER A 174 11.19 -4.24 -0.55
CA SER A 174 12.48 -3.90 0.06
C SER A 174 12.89 -5.00 1.04
N SER A 175 14.19 -5.31 1.11
CA SER A 175 14.73 -6.22 2.14
C SER A 175 14.80 -5.58 3.52
N VAL A 176 14.55 -4.27 3.62
CA VAL A 176 14.56 -3.49 4.87
C VAL A 176 13.17 -2.90 5.09
N ALA A 177 12.58 -3.17 6.24
CA ALA A 177 11.29 -2.62 6.65
C ALA A 177 11.37 -1.09 6.84
N ASP A 178 10.30 -0.38 6.47
CA ASP A 178 10.26 1.08 6.55
C ASP A 178 9.96 1.56 7.98
N LEU A 179 11.01 1.68 8.78
CA LEU A 179 10.92 2.07 10.20
C LEU A 179 10.36 3.48 10.41
N THR A 180 10.37 4.35 9.38
CA THR A 180 9.85 5.72 9.47
C THR A 180 8.34 5.78 9.68
N LEU A 181 7.61 4.69 9.45
CA LEU A 181 6.19 4.59 9.83
C LEU A 181 5.98 4.81 11.34
N SER A 182 6.96 4.46 12.18
CA SER A 182 6.94 4.73 13.62
C SER A 182 7.00 6.23 13.99
N GLU A 183 7.27 7.11 13.02
CA GLU A 183 7.36 8.56 13.20
C GLU A 183 6.03 9.29 12.94
N VAL A 184 5.02 8.59 12.41
CA VAL A 184 3.71 9.14 12.08
C VAL A 184 2.72 8.87 13.21
N PHE A 185 2.19 9.94 13.80
CA PHE A 185 1.15 9.93 14.83
C PHE A 185 -0.24 9.91 14.18
N MET A 186 -1.12 9.03 14.67
CA MET A 186 -2.48 8.84 14.19
C MET A 186 -3.52 9.36 15.19
N PHE A 187 -4.55 10.02 14.66
CA PHE A 187 -5.70 10.54 15.38
C PHE A 187 -7.00 10.06 14.73
N ASP A 188 -7.90 9.53 15.55
CA ASP A 188 -9.25 9.16 15.12
C ASP A 188 -10.16 10.39 15.21
N GLY A 189 -10.39 11.05 14.07
CA GLY A 189 -11.09 12.33 13.95
C GLY A 189 -10.45 13.34 12.99
N ASN A 190 -11.03 14.54 12.95
CA ASN A 190 -10.85 15.54 11.90
C ASN A 190 -9.61 16.44 12.07
N ASP A 191 -8.96 16.48 13.24
CA ASP A 191 -7.78 17.33 13.49
C ASP A 191 -6.83 16.75 14.56
N ILE A 192 -5.70 17.42 14.85
CA ILE A 192 -4.72 17.00 15.89
C ILE A 192 -4.97 17.62 17.28
N PHE A 193 -6.05 18.39 17.46
CA PHE A 193 -6.32 19.20 18.67
C PHE A 193 -7.48 18.63 19.49
N ASN A 194 -8.52 18.16 18.82
CA ASN A 194 -9.80 17.78 19.37
C ASN A 194 -10.02 16.26 19.31
N SER A 195 -9.53 15.62 18.26
CA SER A 195 -9.60 14.18 18.00
C SER A 195 -8.86 13.35 19.04
N LYS A 196 -9.17 12.06 19.09
CA LYS A 196 -8.50 11.11 19.97
C LYS A 196 -7.19 10.66 19.35
N TYR A 197 -6.06 10.87 20.02
CA TYR A 197 -4.80 10.20 19.68
C TYR A 197 -4.97 8.68 19.87
N ILE A 198 -4.58 7.89 18.86
CA ILE A 198 -4.75 6.42 18.87
C ILE A 198 -3.43 5.64 18.83
N GLY A 199 -2.30 6.32 18.60
CA GLY A 199 -0.97 5.72 18.56
C GLY A 199 -0.12 6.20 17.39
N ARG A 200 1.08 5.66 17.27
CA ARG A 200 1.87 5.68 16.03
C ARG A 200 1.41 4.56 15.11
N VAL A 201 1.71 4.66 13.81
CA VAL A 201 1.24 3.69 12.80
C VAL A 201 1.47 2.23 13.23
N PRO A 202 2.68 1.74 13.55
CA PRO A 202 2.88 0.32 13.87
C PRO A 202 1.95 -0.17 14.99
N SER A 203 1.83 0.57 16.08
CA SER A 203 1.01 0.23 17.25
C SER A 203 -0.51 0.21 16.98
N VAL A 204 -0.96 0.86 15.91
CA VAL A 204 -2.36 0.82 15.46
C VAL A 204 -2.69 -0.47 14.70
N TYR A 205 -1.71 -1.06 13.99
CA TYR A 205 -1.88 -2.30 13.21
C TYR A 205 -1.32 -3.55 13.91
N GLU A 206 -0.48 -3.42 14.94
CA GLU A 206 -0.02 -4.53 15.81
C GLU A 206 -1.16 -5.41 16.35
N LYS A 207 -2.35 -4.83 16.54
CA LYS A 207 -3.53 -5.50 17.13
C LYS A 207 -4.57 -5.93 16.09
N GLN A 208 -4.45 -5.50 14.84
CA GLN A 208 -5.45 -5.73 13.79
C GLN A 208 -4.87 -5.47 12.39
N ASN A 209 -5.16 -6.36 11.44
CA ASN A 209 -4.68 -6.21 10.05
C ASN A 209 -5.37 -5.05 9.31
N LEU A 210 -6.57 -4.65 9.74
CA LEU A 210 -7.37 -3.58 9.14
C LEU A 210 -7.74 -2.55 10.21
N PHE A 211 -7.41 -1.27 9.98
CA PHE A 211 -7.86 -0.17 10.83
C PHE A 211 -9.16 0.45 10.30
N TYR A 212 -10.12 0.72 11.18
CA TYR A 212 -11.35 1.46 10.88
C TYR A 212 -11.51 2.60 11.88
N SER A 213 -11.69 3.82 11.36
CA SER A 213 -12.01 5.01 12.17
C SER A 213 -13.38 4.86 12.84
N THR A 214 -13.54 5.44 14.04
CA THR A 214 -14.88 5.59 14.63
C THR A 214 -15.68 6.75 14.00
N SER A 215 -15.05 7.55 13.12
CA SER A 215 -15.62 8.71 12.44
C SER A 215 -15.45 8.63 10.91
N ASN A 216 -15.92 9.65 10.19
CA ASN A 216 -15.67 9.84 8.76
C ASN A 216 -14.27 10.41 8.44
N THR A 217 -13.36 10.48 9.42
CA THR A 217 -12.04 11.13 9.28
C THR A 217 -10.93 10.47 10.09
N VAL A 218 -9.72 10.42 9.52
CA VAL A 218 -8.48 10.03 10.21
C VAL A 218 -7.42 11.09 9.97
N THR A 219 -6.74 11.54 11.01
CA THR A 219 -5.72 12.58 10.91
C THR A 219 -4.32 12.04 11.24
N LEU A 220 -3.34 12.46 10.45
CA LEU A 220 -1.95 12.02 10.47
C LEU A 220 -1.00 13.22 10.60
N VAL A 221 0.06 13.09 11.40
CA VAL A 221 1.13 14.10 11.52
C VAL A 221 2.49 13.43 11.77
N ASN A 222 3.56 13.98 11.20
CA ASN A 222 4.95 13.56 11.43
C ASN A 222 5.73 14.76 11.99
N LEU A 223 6.58 14.53 12.99
CA LEU A 223 7.37 15.56 13.70
C LEU A 223 8.90 15.42 13.49
N TYR A 224 9.34 14.37 12.80
CA TYR A 224 10.73 13.97 12.60
C TYR A 224 11.26 14.47 11.24
N GLY A 225 10.40 14.45 10.22
CA GLY A 225 10.72 14.94 8.88
C GLY A 225 11.65 14.05 8.05
N ASN A 226 11.85 12.79 8.45
CA ASN A 226 12.65 11.85 7.66
C ASN A 226 11.89 11.42 6.38
N PRO A 227 12.59 11.20 5.26
CA PRO A 227 11.99 10.68 4.05
C PRO A 227 11.60 9.21 4.23
N SER A 228 10.39 8.88 3.76
CA SER A 228 9.82 7.54 3.80
C SER A 228 9.59 7.00 2.39
N SER A 229 9.64 5.67 2.27
CA SER A 229 9.35 4.96 1.02
C SER A 229 7.87 4.62 0.86
N SER A 230 7.13 4.66 1.97
CA SER A 230 5.79 4.09 2.09
C SER A 230 4.68 5.08 1.69
N LEU A 231 3.52 4.58 1.30
CA LEU A 231 2.33 5.37 0.98
C LEU A 231 1.18 5.00 1.93
N PHE A 232 0.42 5.99 2.36
CA PHE A 232 -0.90 5.78 2.95
C PHE A 232 -1.96 5.76 1.85
N LEU A 233 -2.97 4.92 2.00
CA LEU A 233 -4.20 4.99 1.21
C LEU A 233 -5.40 4.79 2.12
N GLY A 234 -6.31 5.76 2.12
CA GLY A 234 -7.60 5.64 2.78
C GLY A 234 -8.68 5.23 1.79
N ASN A 235 -9.58 4.33 2.20
CA ASN A 235 -10.82 4.02 1.50
C ASN A 235 -12.03 4.23 2.42
N ASP A 236 -13.19 4.43 1.81
CA ASP A 236 -14.48 4.30 2.47
C ASP A 236 -14.60 2.89 3.10
N ALA A 237 -14.89 2.81 4.40
CA ALA A 237 -14.99 1.55 5.11
C ALA A 237 -16.12 0.67 4.56
N SER A 238 -17.20 1.26 4.04
CA SER A 238 -18.33 0.52 3.47
C SER A 238 -17.97 -0.46 2.36
N VAL A 239 -16.90 -0.21 1.59
CA VAL A 239 -16.42 -1.11 0.52
C VAL A 239 -15.31 -2.08 0.97
N ILE A 240 -14.77 -1.92 2.17
CA ILE A 240 -13.69 -2.78 2.70
C ILE A 240 -14.18 -3.74 3.80
N LYS A 241 -15.15 -3.33 4.61
CA LYS A 241 -15.59 -4.05 5.84
C LYS A 241 -16.11 -5.48 5.65
N THR A 242 -16.46 -5.86 4.41
CA THR A 242 -16.96 -7.20 4.06
C THR A 242 -15.86 -8.13 3.56
N LEU A 243 -14.64 -7.61 3.34
CA LEU A 243 -13.52 -8.36 2.80
C LEU A 243 -12.81 -9.16 3.89
N ASN A 244 -12.22 -10.28 3.48
CA ASN A 244 -11.26 -11.07 4.25
C ASN A 244 -10.01 -10.22 4.55
N ASN A 245 -9.46 -9.59 3.51
CA ASN A 245 -8.27 -8.76 3.58
C ASN A 245 -8.34 -7.57 2.61
N TYR A 246 -7.64 -6.51 2.94
CA TYR A 246 -7.34 -5.41 2.02
C TYR A 246 -5.88 -4.98 2.14
N GLY A 247 -5.13 -5.14 1.05
CA GLY A 247 -3.71 -4.79 0.98
C GLY A 247 -3.43 -3.58 0.08
N VAL A 248 -2.32 -2.90 0.36
CA VAL A 248 -1.77 -1.82 -0.49
C VAL A 248 -0.34 -2.18 -0.85
N LEU A 249 -0.05 -2.31 -2.15
CA LEU A 249 1.29 -2.65 -2.66
C LEU A 249 1.87 -1.44 -3.39
N VAL A 250 3.14 -1.11 -3.13
CA VAL A 250 3.81 0.05 -3.73
C VAL A 250 4.95 -0.42 -4.64
N MET A 251 4.78 -0.21 -5.94
CA MET A 251 5.77 -0.51 -6.97
C MET A 251 6.53 0.76 -7.37
N ASP A 252 7.80 0.60 -7.72
CA ASP A 252 8.65 1.67 -8.27
C ASP A 252 8.69 1.66 -9.78
N SER A 253 8.95 2.81 -10.38
CA SER A 253 9.03 2.98 -11.83
C SER A 253 10.24 2.31 -12.50
N ASP A 254 11.22 1.82 -11.71
CA ASP A 254 12.48 1.22 -12.19
C ASP A 254 12.63 -0.29 -11.88
N LYS A 255 11.67 -0.90 -11.16
CA LYS A 255 11.76 -2.29 -10.70
C LYS A 255 10.47 -3.07 -10.85
N GLU A 256 10.61 -4.30 -11.34
CA GLU A 256 9.53 -5.29 -11.36
C GLU A 256 9.12 -5.67 -9.93
N TYR A 257 7.83 -5.88 -9.71
CA TYR A 257 7.26 -6.34 -8.43
C TYR A 257 6.78 -7.78 -8.61
N ASP A 258 7.44 -8.73 -7.96
CA ASP A 258 7.21 -10.18 -8.07
C ASP A 258 6.87 -10.70 -6.66
N ASP A 259 5.62 -11.08 -6.43
CA ASP A 259 5.08 -11.41 -5.09
C ASP A 259 3.72 -12.13 -5.19
N TRP A 260 3.11 -12.42 -4.06
CA TRP A 260 1.80 -13.06 -3.96
C TRP A 260 0.69 -12.11 -3.46
N MET A 261 -0.52 -12.30 -3.97
CA MET A 261 -1.76 -11.83 -3.35
C MET A 261 -2.51 -13.03 -2.76
N TYR A 262 -2.90 -12.94 -1.49
CA TYR A 262 -3.43 -14.06 -0.71
C TYR A 262 -4.84 -13.81 -0.17
N LEU A 263 -5.62 -14.88 -0.02
CA LEU A 263 -6.72 -14.92 0.94
C LEU A 263 -6.17 -15.31 2.32
N LEU A 264 -6.51 -14.58 3.39
CA LEU A 264 -6.08 -14.98 4.74
C LEU A 264 -6.95 -16.15 5.21
N LYS A 265 -6.31 -17.22 5.71
CA LYS A 265 -7.01 -18.33 6.35
C LYS A 265 -7.44 -17.95 7.77
N GLY A 266 -8.72 -18.15 8.08
CA GLY A 266 -9.31 -17.94 9.40
C GLY A 266 -10.39 -18.97 9.69
N ALA A 267 -10.92 -18.97 10.93
CA ALA A 267 -11.96 -19.91 11.35
C ALA A 267 -13.30 -19.74 10.61
N THR A 268 -13.52 -18.57 10.00
CA THR A 268 -14.58 -18.31 9.04
C THR A 268 -13.93 -17.94 7.71
N VAL A 269 -14.17 -18.72 6.66
CA VAL A 269 -13.64 -18.44 5.32
C VAL A 269 -14.48 -17.35 4.68
N VAL A 270 -13.98 -16.11 4.72
CA VAL A 270 -14.45 -15.03 3.82
C VAL A 270 -13.66 -15.17 2.52
N THR A 271 -14.35 -15.21 1.38
CA THR A 271 -13.78 -15.57 0.07
C THR A 271 -13.12 -14.42 -0.68
N ASP A 272 -13.29 -13.19 -0.20
CA ASP A 272 -13.07 -11.97 -0.98
C ASP A 272 -11.92 -11.15 -0.38
N SER A 273 -10.81 -10.96 -1.11
CA SER A 273 -9.73 -10.04 -0.72
C SER A 273 -9.42 -9.08 -1.84
N TRP A 274 -9.04 -7.85 -1.51
CA TRP A 274 -8.70 -6.84 -2.52
C TRP A 274 -7.28 -6.30 -2.28
N TYR A 275 -6.55 -5.99 -3.34
CA TYR A 275 -5.20 -5.44 -3.27
C TYR A 275 -5.06 -4.27 -4.23
N THR A 276 -4.87 -3.05 -3.71
CA THR A 276 -4.59 -1.89 -4.56
C THR A 276 -3.10 -1.77 -4.78
N VAL A 277 -2.69 -1.84 -6.05
CA VAL A 277 -1.31 -1.58 -6.48
C VAL A 277 -1.18 -0.11 -6.87
N ILE A 278 -0.15 0.55 -6.34
CA ILE A 278 0.23 1.92 -6.69
C ILE A 278 1.64 1.88 -7.31
N CYS A 279 1.74 2.17 -8.60
CA CYS A 279 3.01 2.33 -9.30
C CYS A 279 3.45 3.80 -9.19
N LYS A 280 4.40 4.07 -8.30
CA LYS A 280 4.87 5.42 -8.02
C LYS A 280 5.77 5.92 -9.15
N ASP A 281 5.51 7.16 -9.58
CA ASP A 281 6.20 7.83 -10.70
C ASP A 281 6.03 7.12 -12.07
N CYS A 282 5.00 6.27 -12.21
CA CYS A 282 4.62 5.59 -13.44
C CYS A 282 3.44 6.27 -14.14
N THR A 283 3.25 6.00 -15.45
CA THR A 283 1.97 6.28 -16.13
C THR A 283 1.09 5.05 -16.27
N THR A 284 1.72 3.88 -16.35
CA THR A 284 1.14 2.59 -16.72
C THR A 284 1.98 1.46 -16.10
N PHE A 285 1.46 0.24 -16.08
CA PHE A 285 2.26 -0.96 -15.78
C PHE A 285 1.66 -2.18 -16.50
N SER A 286 2.40 -3.29 -16.57
CA SER A 286 1.88 -4.56 -17.10
C SER A 286 1.78 -5.62 -16.02
N ILE A 287 0.81 -6.53 -16.17
CA ILE A 287 0.86 -7.86 -15.57
C ILE A 287 1.63 -8.73 -16.56
N ASP A 288 2.80 -9.24 -16.16
CA ASP A 288 3.67 -10.05 -17.01
C ASP A 288 3.36 -11.53 -16.94
N TYR A 289 2.97 -12.01 -15.76
CA TYR A 289 2.34 -13.30 -15.56
C TYR A 289 1.50 -13.29 -14.29
N MET A 290 0.57 -14.23 -14.22
CA MET A 290 -0.22 -14.53 -13.03
C MET A 290 -0.42 -16.04 -12.95
N LEU A 291 0.00 -16.64 -11.83
CA LEU A 291 -0.11 -18.07 -11.55
C LEU A 291 -1.01 -18.25 -10.32
N PHE A 292 -2.16 -18.90 -10.50
CA PHE A 292 -3.05 -19.23 -9.40
C PHE A 292 -2.39 -20.25 -8.47
N ASP A 293 -2.65 -20.11 -7.16
CA ASP A 293 -2.18 -21.07 -6.16
C ASP A 293 -2.83 -22.44 -6.40
N THR A 294 -2.00 -23.46 -6.59
CA THR A 294 -2.42 -24.84 -6.80
C THR A 294 -2.38 -25.69 -5.53
N ASP A 295 -2.04 -25.12 -4.36
CA ASP A 295 -2.20 -25.82 -3.09
C ASP A 295 -3.68 -26.14 -2.83
N LYS A 296 -3.95 -27.28 -2.20
CA LYS A 296 -5.29 -27.91 -2.13
C LYS A 296 -6.35 -27.04 -1.46
N ASP A 297 -5.91 -26.10 -0.62
CA ASP A 297 -6.78 -25.17 0.10
C ASP A 297 -7.17 -23.94 -0.73
N TYR A 298 -6.47 -23.67 -1.84
CA TYR A 298 -6.68 -22.50 -2.72
C TYR A 298 -6.93 -22.87 -4.19
N SER A 299 -6.73 -24.14 -4.57
CA SER A 299 -6.99 -24.69 -5.90
C SER A 299 -8.51 -24.83 -6.18
N ASN A 300 -9.22 -23.70 -6.28
CA ASN A 300 -10.67 -23.69 -6.47
C ASN A 300 -11.06 -23.32 -7.90
N ALA A 301 -11.73 -24.24 -8.60
CA ALA A 301 -12.20 -24.03 -9.97
C ALA A 301 -13.24 -22.91 -10.12
N ASN A 302 -13.85 -22.45 -9.02
CA ASN A 302 -14.75 -21.29 -9.00
C ASN A 302 -14.05 -19.99 -8.55
N GLY A 303 -12.73 -20.02 -8.35
CA GLY A 303 -11.93 -18.85 -8.00
C GLY A 303 -11.66 -17.97 -9.22
N PHE A 304 -11.48 -16.68 -9.01
CA PHE A 304 -11.16 -15.73 -10.08
C PHE A 304 -10.40 -14.50 -9.55
N VAL A 305 -9.79 -13.79 -10.50
CA VAL A 305 -9.16 -12.49 -10.29
C VAL A 305 -9.80 -11.48 -11.22
N GLU A 306 -10.33 -10.42 -10.64
CA GLU A 306 -10.81 -9.24 -11.35
C GLU A 306 -9.85 -8.08 -11.15
N VAL A 307 -9.71 -7.23 -12.17
CA VAL A 307 -8.90 -6.01 -12.07
C VAL A 307 -9.73 -4.82 -12.52
N GLN A 308 -9.81 -3.81 -11.66
CA GLN A 308 -10.43 -2.52 -11.93
C GLN A 308 -9.41 -1.39 -11.77
N GLY A 309 -9.69 -0.24 -12.38
CA GLY A 309 -8.91 0.97 -12.16
C GLY A 309 -9.06 1.57 -10.77
N MET A 310 -8.09 2.39 -10.36
CA MET A 310 -8.08 3.14 -9.10
C MET A 310 -8.31 2.21 -7.88
N THR A 311 -9.02 2.71 -6.86
CA THR A 311 -9.27 2.04 -5.57
C THR A 311 -10.73 1.56 -5.42
N PRO A 312 -11.05 0.70 -4.44
CA PRO A 312 -12.42 0.26 -4.16
C PRO A 312 -13.43 1.42 -4.02
N SER A 313 -13.04 2.53 -3.37
CA SER A 313 -13.94 3.68 -3.14
C SER A 313 -14.37 4.40 -4.42
N HIS A 314 -13.60 4.29 -5.51
CA HIS A 314 -13.98 4.87 -6.80
C HIS A 314 -15.11 4.12 -7.50
N LYS A 315 -15.34 2.84 -7.16
CA LYS A 315 -16.40 1.98 -7.71
C LYS A 315 -16.41 1.97 -9.26
N LEU A 316 -15.22 1.97 -9.86
CA LEU A 316 -15.05 1.80 -11.30
C LEU A 316 -15.43 0.38 -11.72
N GLN A 317 -15.78 0.21 -12.98
CA GLN A 317 -16.11 -1.10 -13.53
C GLN A 317 -14.88 -2.04 -13.55
N THR A 318 -15.12 -3.34 -13.42
CA THR A 318 -14.13 -4.37 -13.73
C THR A 318 -13.71 -4.27 -15.19
N MET A 319 -12.39 -4.24 -15.44
CA MET A 319 -11.80 -4.11 -16.77
C MET A 319 -11.16 -5.40 -17.27
N LEU A 320 -10.65 -6.24 -16.35
CA LEU A 320 -10.10 -7.56 -16.64
C LEU A 320 -10.74 -8.59 -15.71
N HIS A 321 -10.96 -9.80 -16.21
CA HIS A 321 -11.52 -10.91 -15.45
C HIS A 321 -10.83 -12.21 -15.88
N TYR A 322 -10.17 -12.87 -14.92
CA TYR A 322 -9.41 -14.10 -15.12
C TYR A 322 -9.96 -15.19 -14.21
N GLN A 323 -10.54 -16.23 -14.82
CA GLN A 323 -10.95 -17.43 -14.10
C GLN A 323 -9.73 -18.25 -13.66
N TYR A 324 -9.90 -19.05 -12.60
CA TYR A 324 -8.89 -20.00 -12.15
C TYR A 324 -8.45 -20.93 -13.29
N SER A 325 -7.14 -21.05 -13.49
CA SER A 325 -6.52 -21.99 -14.41
C SER A 325 -5.14 -22.39 -13.90
N SER A 326 -4.75 -23.63 -14.15
CA SER A 326 -3.37 -24.11 -13.93
C SER A 326 -2.37 -23.54 -14.95
N SER A 327 -2.85 -22.86 -16.00
CA SER A 327 -2.03 -22.14 -16.97
C SER A 327 -2.77 -20.91 -17.49
N ASN A 328 -2.35 -19.72 -17.06
CA ASN A 328 -2.84 -18.43 -17.56
C ASN A 328 -1.75 -17.59 -18.26
N ASN A 329 -0.51 -18.10 -18.35
CA ASN A 329 0.65 -17.35 -18.85
C ASN A 329 0.52 -16.89 -20.32
N GLN A 330 -0.36 -17.50 -21.11
CA GLN A 330 -0.58 -17.13 -22.51
C GLN A 330 -1.33 -15.80 -22.69
N SER A 331 -2.02 -15.30 -21.65
CA SER A 331 -2.80 -14.05 -21.69
C SER A 331 -1.96 -12.80 -21.40
N PHE A 332 -0.64 -12.92 -21.29
CA PHE A 332 0.27 -11.87 -20.81
C PHE A 332 1.44 -11.59 -21.79
N PRO A 333 2.11 -10.43 -21.73
CA PRO A 333 1.82 -9.28 -20.87
C PRO A 333 0.46 -8.61 -21.16
N GLN A 334 -0.23 -8.22 -20.09
CA GLN A 334 -1.47 -7.43 -20.13
C GLN A 334 -1.18 -6.02 -19.60
N ILE A 335 -1.52 -5.00 -20.39
CA ILE A 335 -1.31 -3.59 -20.04
C ILE A 335 -2.41 -3.11 -19.10
N ILE A 336 -2.03 -2.36 -18.06
CA ILE A 336 -2.90 -1.52 -17.24
C ILE A 336 -2.55 -0.05 -17.55
N PRO A 337 -3.42 0.70 -18.26
CA PRO A 337 -3.15 2.06 -18.72
C PRO A 337 -3.38 3.12 -17.62
N ALA A 338 -2.95 2.84 -16.39
CA ALA A 338 -3.07 3.71 -15.23
C ALA A 338 -1.91 3.47 -14.24
N PRO A 339 -1.56 4.46 -13.37
CA PRO A 339 -0.58 4.28 -12.31
C PRO A 339 -1.12 3.48 -11.12
N MET A 340 -2.41 3.15 -11.11
CA MET A 340 -3.08 2.51 -9.99
C MET A 340 -4.21 1.62 -10.48
N ALA A 341 -4.27 0.39 -9.95
CA ALA A 341 -5.37 -0.53 -10.15
C ALA A 341 -5.59 -1.35 -8.89
N THR A 342 -6.79 -1.92 -8.75
CA THR A 342 -7.12 -2.83 -7.66
C THR A 342 -7.50 -4.19 -8.20
N PHE A 343 -6.85 -5.21 -7.64
CA PHE A 343 -7.08 -6.61 -7.89
C PHE A 343 -8.08 -7.12 -6.86
N HIS A 344 -9.21 -7.66 -7.32
CA HIS A 344 -10.20 -8.36 -6.53
C HIS A 344 -9.96 -9.86 -6.69
N LEU A 345 -9.66 -10.53 -5.58
CA LEU A 345 -9.47 -11.97 -5.48
C LEU A 345 -10.73 -12.57 -4.90
N TYR A 346 -11.35 -13.48 -5.63
CA TYR A 346 -12.44 -14.32 -5.13
C TYR A 346 -11.99 -15.77 -5.07
N ASN A 347 -12.02 -16.35 -3.87
CA ASN A 347 -11.85 -17.80 -3.63
C ASN A 347 -10.57 -18.41 -4.25
N SER A 348 -9.52 -17.60 -4.39
CA SER A 348 -8.20 -17.97 -4.93
C SER A 348 -7.11 -17.03 -4.43
N SER A 349 -5.89 -17.54 -4.30
CA SER A 349 -4.65 -16.77 -4.15
C SER A 349 -3.84 -16.85 -5.45
N PHE A 350 -2.93 -15.91 -5.72
CA PHE A 350 -2.07 -15.98 -6.91
C PHE A 350 -0.69 -15.35 -6.71
N HIS A 351 0.30 -15.91 -7.40
CA HIS A 351 1.61 -15.30 -7.62
C HIS A 351 1.52 -14.42 -8.85
N PHE A 352 2.14 -13.25 -8.81
CA PHE A 352 2.13 -12.31 -9.92
C PHE A 352 3.48 -11.65 -10.09
N LYS A 353 3.70 -11.20 -11.32
CA LYS A 353 4.76 -10.24 -11.62
C LYS A 353 4.20 -9.05 -12.37
N LEU A 354 4.45 -7.87 -11.83
CA LEU A 354 4.17 -6.60 -12.49
C LEU A 354 5.47 -5.97 -12.98
N ARG A 355 5.44 -5.39 -14.17
CA ARG A 355 6.53 -4.54 -14.67
C ARG A 355 6.05 -3.09 -14.73
N PRO A 356 6.79 -2.13 -14.12
CA PRO A 356 6.48 -0.71 -14.27
C PRO A 356 6.71 -0.26 -15.71
N GLY A 357 5.92 0.70 -16.18
CA GLY A 357 6.06 1.24 -17.52
C GLY A 357 5.91 2.77 -17.59
N THR A 358 6.71 3.36 -18.48
CA THR A 358 6.15 4.40 -19.36
C THR A 358 5.11 3.74 -20.29
N LEU A 359 4.35 4.53 -21.06
CA LEU A 359 3.53 3.99 -22.14
C LEU A 359 4.43 3.23 -23.13
N GLN A 360 4.56 1.92 -22.96
CA GLN A 360 5.24 1.06 -23.93
C GLN A 360 4.43 1.15 -25.22
N LYS A 361 5.13 1.51 -26.30
CA LYS A 361 4.56 1.51 -27.63
C LYS A 361 4.60 0.12 -28.22
N ASP A 362 5.72 -0.57 -28.05
CA ASP A 362 5.99 -1.84 -28.69
C ASP A 362 6.03 -2.96 -27.63
N PHE A 363 5.29 -4.04 -27.88
CA PHE A 363 5.20 -5.21 -27.02
C PHE A 363 5.65 -6.45 -27.79
N ASP A 364 6.68 -7.14 -27.30
CA ASP A 364 7.03 -8.47 -27.76
C ASP A 364 5.94 -9.46 -27.33
N THR A 365 5.39 -10.20 -28.29
CA THR A 365 4.22 -11.06 -28.08
C THR A 365 4.35 -12.40 -28.80
N SER A 366 3.94 -13.48 -28.13
CA SER A 366 3.78 -14.82 -28.74
C SER A 366 2.33 -15.09 -29.16
N SER A 367 2.12 -16.14 -29.94
CA SER A 367 0.80 -16.73 -30.13
C SER A 367 0.19 -17.21 -28.82
N GLY A 368 -1.14 -17.29 -28.79
CA GLY A 368 -1.92 -17.71 -27.63
C GLY A 368 -3.03 -16.74 -27.25
N ALA A 369 -3.51 -16.92 -26.01
CA ALA A 369 -4.77 -16.44 -25.48
C ALA A 369 -5.05 -14.93 -25.54
N THR A 370 -6.32 -14.60 -25.36
CA THR A 370 -6.92 -13.27 -25.52
C THR A 370 -6.29 -12.19 -24.63
N ARG A 371 -5.81 -11.11 -25.26
CA ARG A 371 -5.33 -9.87 -24.63
C ARG A 371 -6.38 -8.76 -24.75
N TYR A 372 -6.44 -7.85 -23.78
CA TYR A 372 -7.41 -6.75 -23.76
C TYR A 372 -6.72 -5.39 -23.97
N VAL A 373 -7.37 -4.50 -24.71
CA VAL A 373 -6.94 -3.10 -24.88
C VAL A 373 -8.15 -2.20 -24.67
N SER A 374 -7.98 -1.17 -23.86
CA SER A 374 -9.06 -0.25 -23.50
C SER A 374 -8.59 1.18 -23.35
N SER A 375 -9.49 2.14 -23.49
CA SER A 375 -9.19 3.56 -23.28
C SER A 375 -8.74 3.85 -21.83
N PRO A 376 -7.70 4.68 -21.59
CA PRO A 376 -7.15 4.91 -20.25
C PRO A 376 -8.15 5.49 -19.25
N GLN A 377 -9.10 6.29 -19.72
CA GLN A 377 -10.13 6.92 -18.87
C GLN A 377 -11.11 5.92 -18.20
N LEU A 378 -11.17 4.68 -18.70
CA LEU A 378 -11.91 3.60 -18.05
C LEU A 378 -11.19 3.06 -16.80
N TRP A 379 -9.87 3.25 -16.73
CA TRP A 379 -9.02 2.87 -15.59
C TRP A 379 -8.75 4.03 -14.64
N ASN A 380 -8.70 5.26 -15.15
CA ASN A 380 -8.57 6.47 -14.34
C ASN A 380 -9.34 7.61 -15.04
N PRO A 381 -10.46 8.11 -14.50
CA PRO A 381 -11.28 9.16 -15.13
C PRO A 381 -10.56 10.46 -15.50
N ASP A 382 -9.38 10.73 -14.93
CA ASP A 382 -8.55 11.90 -15.25
C ASP A 382 -7.37 11.59 -16.20
N ALA A 383 -7.20 10.35 -16.62
CA ALA A 383 -6.25 9.99 -17.67
C ALA A 383 -6.66 10.58 -19.03
N LYS A 384 -5.65 10.85 -19.87
CA LYS A 384 -5.85 11.31 -21.24
C LYS A 384 -6.48 10.20 -22.08
N SER A 385 -7.57 10.52 -22.78
CA SER A 385 -8.29 9.62 -23.70
C SER A 385 -7.52 9.35 -25.00
N SER A 386 -6.35 8.73 -24.92
CA SER A 386 -5.55 8.34 -26.10
C SER A 386 -4.55 7.23 -25.79
N PHE A 387 -4.30 6.34 -26.75
CA PHE A 387 -3.19 5.38 -26.71
C PHE A 387 -2.57 5.18 -28.11
N ASP A 388 -1.36 4.63 -28.15
CA ASP A 388 -0.60 4.31 -29.35
C ASP A 388 0.22 3.05 -29.01
N TYR A 389 -0.30 1.88 -29.41
CA TYR A 389 0.24 0.56 -29.07
C TYR A 389 0.50 -0.27 -30.33
N THR A 390 1.55 -1.06 -30.32
CA THR A 390 2.01 -2.00 -31.34
C THR A 390 2.35 -3.31 -30.63
N PHE A 391 1.72 -4.41 -31.03
CA PHE A 391 2.02 -5.76 -30.56
C PHE A 391 2.69 -6.49 -31.71
N SER A 392 3.87 -7.09 -31.48
CA SER A 392 4.70 -7.61 -32.57
C SER A 392 5.53 -8.82 -32.17
N ASP A 393 5.80 -9.67 -33.16
CA ASP A 393 7.01 -10.49 -33.23
C ASP A 393 7.45 -10.48 -34.69
N PHE A 394 8.47 -9.66 -35.00
CA PHE A 394 8.94 -9.44 -36.37
C PHE A 394 9.58 -10.67 -37.03
N ASN A 395 9.74 -11.78 -36.30
CA ASN A 395 10.28 -13.04 -36.82
C ASN A 395 9.20 -13.99 -37.35
N LYS A 396 7.91 -13.69 -37.11
CA LYS A 396 6.77 -14.55 -37.44
C LYS A 396 5.60 -13.73 -37.97
N ASN A 397 4.74 -14.38 -38.74
CA ASN A 397 3.43 -13.84 -39.11
C ASN A 397 2.32 -14.61 -38.38
N PHE A 398 1.35 -13.88 -37.85
CA PHE A 398 0.20 -14.38 -37.11
C PHE A 398 -1.08 -13.94 -37.81
N ASN A 399 -2.15 -14.70 -37.60
CA ASN A 399 -3.50 -14.20 -37.82
C ASN A 399 -3.97 -13.50 -36.52
N PHE A 400 -4.07 -12.17 -36.56
CA PHE A 400 -4.61 -11.37 -35.47
C PHE A 400 -6.14 -11.38 -35.56
N SER A 401 -6.79 -12.12 -34.67
CA SER A 401 -8.25 -12.13 -34.50
C SER A 401 -8.63 -11.05 -33.50
N ILE A 402 -9.42 -10.05 -33.89
CA ILE A 402 -9.68 -8.84 -33.09
C ILE A 402 -11.19 -8.62 -32.92
N ASN A 403 -11.64 -8.58 -31.68
CA ASN A 403 -13.02 -8.25 -31.32
C ASN A 403 -13.11 -6.83 -30.76
N LEU A 404 -13.74 -5.92 -31.50
CA LEU A 404 -14.14 -4.61 -31.00
C LEU A 404 -15.39 -4.78 -30.10
N GLN A 405 -15.17 -5.18 -28.84
CA GLN A 405 -16.22 -5.45 -27.86
C GLN A 405 -17.16 -4.25 -27.69
N SER A 406 -16.60 -3.05 -27.52
CA SER A 406 -17.32 -1.78 -27.51
C SER A 406 -16.44 -0.69 -28.11
N LEU A 407 -16.95 -0.04 -29.17
CA LEU A 407 -16.35 1.15 -29.75
C LEU A 407 -17.40 2.25 -29.76
N LYS A 408 -17.12 3.37 -29.13
CA LYS A 408 -18.02 4.54 -29.07
C LYS A 408 -17.20 5.80 -29.30
N LEU A 409 -17.27 6.37 -30.49
CA LEU A 409 -16.60 7.61 -30.87
C LEU A 409 -17.66 8.68 -31.08
N GLU A 410 -17.88 9.55 -30.09
CA GLU A 410 -18.97 10.54 -30.08
C GLU A 410 -18.63 11.83 -30.84
N ASN A 411 -17.40 12.35 -30.71
CA ASN A 411 -17.08 13.72 -31.09
C ASN A 411 -16.26 13.84 -32.39
N ASP A 412 -16.27 15.04 -33.00
CA ASP A 412 -15.38 15.37 -34.11
C ASP A 412 -13.91 15.34 -33.66
N GLY A 413 -13.08 14.60 -34.40
CA GLY A 413 -11.69 14.33 -34.05
C GLY A 413 -11.45 13.02 -33.30
N ASP A 414 -12.49 12.38 -32.77
CA ASP A 414 -12.37 11.07 -32.13
C ASP A 414 -12.13 9.97 -33.20
N SER A 415 -11.08 9.18 -33.03
CA SER A 415 -10.71 8.11 -33.96
C SER A 415 -10.03 6.91 -33.31
N LEU A 416 -10.28 5.72 -33.87
CA LEU A 416 -9.50 4.51 -33.65
C LEU A 416 -8.96 4.03 -35.00
N ASN A 417 -7.64 3.90 -35.12
CA ASN A 417 -7.00 3.19 -36.23
C ASN A 417 -6.61 1.78 -35.77
N VAL A 418 -6.90 0.78 -36.60
CA VAL A 418 -6.49 -0.62 -36.43
C VAL A 418 -5.74 -1.04 -37.68
N GLU A 419 -4.47 -1.41 -37.51
CA GLU A 419 -3.54 -1.73 -38.59
C GLU A 419 -2.89 -3.09 -38.29
N VAL A 420 -2.87 -4.01 -39.26
CA VAL A 420 -2.10 -5.25 -39.19
C VAL A 420 -1.24 -5.35 -40.44
N GLY A 421 0.06 -5.51 -40.26
CA GLY A 421 1.02 -5.49 -41.35
C GLY A 421 2.27 -6.30 -41.09
N THR A 422 3.17 -6.26 -42.07
CA THR A 422 4.46 -6.96 -42.06
C THR A 422 5.62 -5.97 -42.02
N ALA A 423 6.80 -6.42 -41.60
CA ALA A 423 8.02 -5.60 -41.59
C ALA A 423 8.39 -5.02 -42.97
N ASP A 424 7.96 -5.69 -44.06
CA ASP A 424 8.19 -5.28 -45.45
C ASP A 424 7.24 -4.17 -45.93
N GLY A 425 6.24 -3.77 -45.12
CA GLY A 425 5.34 -2.64 -45.38
C GLY A 425 3.99 -2.99 -46.02
N ASP A 426 3.71 -4.29 -46.25
CA ASP A 426 2.38 -4.74 -46.69
C ASP A 426 1.42 -4.85 -45.50
N ASN A 427 0.32 -4.08 -45.54
CA ASN A 427 -0.74 -4.09 -44.55
C ASN A 427 -1.94 -4.92 -45.04
N SER A 428 -2.29 -5.97 -44.28
CA SER A 428 -3.45 -6.82 -44.56
C SER A 428 -4.74 -6.29 -43.94
N LEU A 429 -4.62 -5.42 -42.93
CA LEU A 429 -5.71 -4.66 -42.32
C LEU A 429 -5.26 -3.22 -42.15
N ASP A 430 -6.04 -2.27 -42.68
CA ASP A 430 -5.96 -0.85 -42.33
C ASP A 430 -7.40 -0.35 -42.23
N LYS A 431 -7.85 -0.07 -40.99
CA LYS A 431 -9.19 0.42 -40.70
C LYS A 431 -9.12 1.63 -39.78
N LYS A 432 -9.66 2.75 -40.28
CA LYS A 432 -9.90 3.95 -39.50
C LYS A 432 -11.39 4.12 -39.18
N TYR A 433 -11.70 4.13 -37.90
CA TYR A 433 -13.02 4.43 -37.36
C TYR A 433 -13.08 5.87 -36.86
N THR A 434 -14.18 6.57 -37.17
CA THR A 434 -14.46 7.95 -36.74
C THR A 434 -15.98 8.11 -36.63
N LYS A 435 -16.48 8.80 -35.60
CA LYS A 435 -17.94 8.95 -35.37
C LYS A 435 -18.72 7.63 -35.48
N THR A 436 -18.17 6.57 -34.91
CA THR A 436 -18.69 5.20 -35.04
C THR A 436 -19.11 4.67 -33.67
N SER A 437 -20.25 3.97 -33.63
CA SER A 437 -20.65 3.13 -32.48
C SER A 437 -20.77 1.68 -32.96
N LEU A 438 -20.01 0.76 -32.36
CA LEU A 438 -20.03 -0.68 -32.65
C LEU A 438 -19.98 -1.48 -31.34
N GLU A 439 -20.60 -2.65 -31.35
CA GLU A 439 -20.51 -3.64 -30.27
C GLU A 439 -20.21 -5.01 -30.89
N ASN A 440 -19.29 -5.75 -30.27
CA ASN A 440 -18.87 -7.10 -30.66
C ASN A 440 -18.50 -7.29 -32.15
N GLN A 441 -17.89 -6.28 -32.77
CA GLN A 441 -17.49 -6.35 -34.18
C GLN A 441 -16.15 -7.09 -34.32
N GLN A 442 -16.20 -8.26 -34.95
CA GLN A 442 -15.02 -9.04 -35.31
C GLN A 442 -14.33 -8.48 -36.57
N ILE A 443 -13.00 -8.37 -36.54
CA ILE A 443 -12.11 -8.06 -37.67
C ILE A 443 -10.84 -8.91 -37.54
N ALA A 444 -10.15 -9.18 -38.64
CA ALA A 444 -8.90 -9.93 -38.61
C ALA A 444 -7.91 -9.42 -39.67
N GLY A 445 -6.63 -9.73 -39.46
CA GLY A 445 -5.54 -9.44 -40.40
C GLY A 445 -4.37 -10.40 -40.19
N ILE A 446 -3.55 -10.58 -41.22
CA ILE A 446 -2.33 -11.41 -41.18
C ILE A 446 -1.10 -10.51 -41.25
N GLY A 447 -0.17 -10.67 -40.31
CA GLY A 447 1.04 -9.84 -40.27
C GLY A 447 1.98 -10.21 -39.13
N SER A 448 3.08 -9.48 -39.01
CA SER A 448 4.05 -9.59 -37.91
C SER A 448 3.77 -8.59 -36.78
N TYR A 449 2.86 -7.63 -36.99
CA TYR A 449 2.42 -6.69 -35.97
C TYR A 449 0.93 -6.32 -36.08
N LEU A 450 0.35 -5.95 -34.93
CA LEU A 450 -0.93 -5.26 -34.78
C LEU A 450 -0.68 -3.90 -34.13
N LYS A 451 -1.06 -2.82 -34.81
CA LYS A 451 -0.99 -1.46 -34.31
C LYS A 451 -2.38 -0.86 -34.07
N LEU A 452 -2.53 -0.22 -32.92
CA LEU A 452 -3.78 0.34 -32.41
C LEU A 452 -3.52 1.79 -31.96
N VAL A 453 -4.10 2.75 -32.66
CA VAL A 453 -3.96 4.18 -32.34
C VAL A 453 -5.32 4.78 -32.03
N TYR A 454 -5.52 5.20 -30.79
CA TYR A 454 -6.76 5.84 -30.32
C TYR A 454 -6.49 7.29 -29.91
N THR A 455 -7.36 8.18 -30.38
CA THR A 455 -7.48 9.56 -29.87
C THR A 455 -8.95 9.83 -29.67
N GLY A 456 -9.32 10.33 -28.49
CA GLY A 456 -10.71 10.63 -28.18
C GLY A 456 -10.90 11.69 -27.10
N THR A 457 -12.16 11.92 -26.78
CA THR A 457 -12.66 12.75 -25.69
C THR A 457 -13.13 11.89 -24.51
N LYS A 458 -13.40 12.49 -23.33
CA LYS A 458 -13.78 11.75 -22.10
C LYS A 458 -15.01 10.85 -22.27
N ASN A 459 -15.95 11.18 -23.16
CA ASN A 459 -17.18 10.39 -23.38
C ASN A 459 -17.01 9.24 -24.37
N SER A 460 -15.96 9.28 -25.19
CA SER A 460 -15.68 8.26 -26.19
C SER A 460 -14.89 7.13 -25.57
N THR A 461 -15.13 5.90 -25.99
CA THR A 461 -14.54 4.70 -25.40
C THR A 461 -14.16 3.69 -26.47
N VAL A 462 -13.09 2.96 -26.18
CA VAL A 462 -12.63 1.78 -26.88
C VAL A 462 -12.43 0.70 -25.83
N LEU A 463 -13.04 -0.45 -26.05
CA LEU A 463 -12.74 -1.71 -25.39
C LEU A 463 -12.70 -2.77 -26.49
N LEU A 464 -11.54 -3.40 -26.65
CA LEU A 464 -11.33 -4.48 -27.60
C LEU A 464 -10.52 -5.59 -26.95
N ASN A 465 -10.61 -6.77 -27.52
CA ASN A 465 -9.68 -7.84 -27.23
C ASN A 465 -9.17 -8.48 -28.52
N PHE A 466 -8.03 -9.16 -28.46
CA PHE A 466 -7.46 -9.83 -29.61
C PHE A 466 -6.68 -11.09 -29.23
N GLU A 467 -6.53 -11.99 -30.20
CA GLU A 467 -5.79 -13.24 -30.12
C GLU A 467 -4.75 -13.30 -31.25
N MET A 468 -3.58 -13.87 -30.96
CA MET A 468 -2.53 -14.09 -31.96
C MET A 468 -2.46 -15.57 -32.29
N ILE A 469 -2.92 -15.94 -33.48
CA ILE A 469 -3.00 -17.34 -33.91
C ILE A 469 -1.78 -17.64 -34.81
N ASP A 470 -0.94 -18.59 -34.42
CA ASP A 470 0.21 -19.02 -35.23
C ASP A 470 -0.31 -19.74 -36.49
N MET A 471 0.12 -19.29 -37.68
CA MET A 471 -0.33 -19.87 -38.94
C MET A 471 0.19 -21.30 -39.20
N THR A 472 1.10 -21.81 -38.36
CA THR A 472 1.62 -23.18 -38.45
C THR A 472 0.82 -24.21 -37.65
N GLU A 473 -0.05 -23.81 -36.71
CA GLU A 473 -0.81 -24.72 -35.83
C GLU A 473 -2.17 -25.19 -36.43
N THR A 474 -2.19 -25.60 -37.71
CA THR A 474 -3.44 -26.08 -38.35
C THR A 474 -3.61 -27.61 -38.29
N THR A 475 -3.71 -28.20 -37.10
CA THR A 475 -4.30 -29.54 -36.93
C THR A 475 -5.14 -29.66 -35.66
N VAL A 476 -6.38 -29.19 -35.72
CA VAL A 476 -7.49 -29.77 -34.95
C VAL A 476 -8.55 -30.23 -35.94
N SER A 477 -8.96 -31.49 -35.82
CA SER A 477 -9.96 -32.10 -36.69
C SER A 477 -11.31 -31.41 -36.52
N MET A 478 -11.83 -30.80 -37.59
CA MET A 478 -13.26 -30.54 -37.68
C MET A 478 -13.98 -31.89 -37.74
N GLU A 479 -14.65 -32.28 -36.66
CA GLU A 479 -15.68 -33.31 -36.75
C GLU A 479 -16.85 -32.76 -37.56
N THR A 480 -16.87 -33.11 -38.85
CA THR A 480 -18.00 -32.83 -39.74
C THR A 480 -19.22 -33.62 -39.25
N THR A 481 -20.03 -33.02 -38.39
CA THR A 481 -21.33 -33.56 -37.99
C THR A 481 -22.30 -33.47 -39.17
N THR A 482 -22.15 -34.42 -40.09
CA THR A 482 -23.05 -34.64 -41.22
C THR A 482 -24.42 -34.98 -40.68
N LYS A 483 -25.33 -34.00 -40.70
CA LYS A 483 -26.68 -34.13 -40.16
C LYS A 483 -27.56 -34.92 -41.14
N GLU A 484 -27.43 -36.24 -41.12
CA GLU A 484 -28.28 -37.13 -41.93
C GLU A 484 -29.76 -36.93 -41.57
N SER A 485 -30.54 -36.51 -42.56
CA SER A 485 -31.99 -36.41 -42.45
C SER A 485 -32.63 -37.80 -42.66
N VAL A 486 -32.82 -38.55 -41.58
CA VAL A 486 -33.57 -39.81 -41.64
C VAL A 486 -35.06 -39.51 -41.76
N SER A 487 -35.69 -39.99 -42.84
CA SER A 487 -37.12 -39.86 -43.09
C SER A 487 -37.94 -40.71 -42.11
N SER A 488 -39.03 -40.15 -41.58
CA SER A 488 -40.00 -40.85 -40.74
C SER A 488 -40.84 -41.87 -41.53
N LEU A 489 -41.16 -43.02 -40.89
CA LEU A 489 -42.40 -43.84 -40.98
C LEU A 489 -42.15 -45.24 -40.30
N PRO A 490 -43.18 -46.03 -39.86
CA PRO A 490 -43.64 -45.92 -38.48
C PRO A 490 -43.74 -47.24 -37.66
N LEU A 491 -43.83 -47.07 -36.34
CA LEU A 491 -44.56 -47.87 -35.33
C LEU A 491 -44.81 -49.39 -35.57
N TRP A 492 -43.94 -50.28 -35.05
CA TRP A 492 -44.20 -51.67 -34.56
C TRP A 492 -42.99 -52.14 -33.70
N VAL A 493 -43.04 -53.04 -32.69
CA VAL A 493 -44.01 -53.33 -31.61
C VAL A 493 -43.35 -54.24 -30.52
N LEU A 494 -43.78 -54.18 -29.23
CA LEU A 494 -43.45 -55.13 -28.11
C LEU A 494 -41.95 -55.28 -27.67
N ILE A 495 -41.53 -55.83 -26.50
CA ILE A 495 -42.03 -55.92 -25.09
C ILE A 495 -40.87 -56.44 -24.17
N VAL A 496 -41.09 -56.61 -22.84
CA VAL A 496 -40.18 -57.14 -21.76
C VAL A 496 -39.07 -56.15 -21.30
N MET A 497 -38.96 -55.69 -20.03
CA MET A 497 -38.57 -56.37 -18.76
C MET A 497 -37.20 -57.10 -18.85
N THR A 498 -36.30 -57.16 -17.85
CA THR A 498 -36.31 -56.83 -16.40
C THR A 498 -34.87 -56.64 -15.84
N LEU A 499 -34.77 -56.17 -14.59
CA LEU A 499 -33.67 -56.19 -13.60
C LEU A 499 -32.42 -57.08 -13.83
N PHE A 500 -31.26 -56.62 -13.33
CA PHE A 500 -30.48 -57.14 -12.17
C PHE A 500 -29.25 -56.21 -11.98
N VAL A 501 -29.11 -55.42 -10.91
CA VAL A 501 -28.55 -55.75 -9.57
C VAL A 501 -27.20 -56.48 -9.64
N MET A 502 -26.10 -55.74 -9.47
CA MET A 502 -25.38 -55.66 -8.18
C MET A 502 -24.57 -54.37 -8.10
#